data_AF-A0A0M2T287-F1
#
_entry.id   AF-A0A0M2T287-F1
#
_cell.length_a   1.000
_cell.length_b   1.000
_cell.length_c   1.000
_cell.angle_alpha   90.00
_cell.angle_beta   90.00
_cell.angle_gamma   90.00
#
_symmetry.space_group_name_H-M   'P 1'
#
loop_
_entity.id
_entity.type
_entity.pdbx_description
1 polymer ?
#
loop_
_entity_poly.entity_id
_entity_poly.type
_entity_poly.pdbx_seq_one_letter_code
_entity_poly.pdbx_strand_id
1 'polypeptide(L)'
;MLMNLALRFVLEVCALIALSYWGFQTGKGYFFKFGLGIGSPLLIAIIWGVFGSPASPIPVHGFIRLLLEIAIFGLSIIALYAAGHPSLALIFTILVVINRILMTIWNQ
;
A
#
# COMPACT_ATOMS: atom_id res chain seq x y z
N MET A 1 -19.07 -7.11 -6.61
CA MET A 1 -18.96 -6.82 -5.16
C MET A 1 -17.77 -7.52 -4.52
N LEU A 2 -17.70 -8.86 -4.49
CA LEU A 2 -16.59 -9.59 -3.84
C LEU A 2 -15.23 -9.45 -4.56
N MET A 3 -15.23 -9.50 -5.90
CA MET A 3 -14.01 -9.46 -6.72
C MET A 3 -13.20 -8.16 -6.53
N ASN A 4 -13.89 -7.02 -6.43
CA ASN A 4 -13.25 -5.71 -6.27
C ASN A 4 -12.59 -5.57 -4.89
N LEU A 5 -13.23 -6.10 -3.84
CA LEU A 5 -12.67 -6.15 -2.49
C LEU A 5 -11.47 -7.10 -2.41
N ALA A 6 -11.58 -8.28 -3.02
CA ALA A 6 -10.47 -9.23 -3.08
C ALA A 6 -9.26 -8.62 -3.82
N LEU A 7 -9.50 -7.97 -4.96
CA LEU A 7 -8.45 -7.27 -5.70
C LEU A 7 -7.80 -6.16 -4.86
N ARG A 8 -8.59 -5.38 -4.12
CA ARG A 8 -8.08 -4.33 -3.23
C ARG A 8 -7.22 -4.91 -2.11
N PHE A 9 -7.65 -6.00 -1.49
CA PHE A 9 -6.88 -6.69 -0.46
C PHE A 9 -5.55 -7.21 -1.01
N VAL A 10 -5.56 -7.82 -2.20
CA VAL A 10 -4.33 -8.25 -2.87
C VAL A 10 -3.40 -7.06 -3.13
N LEU A 11 -3.93 -5.92 -3.57
CA LEU A 11 -3.13 -4.71 -3.78
C LEU A 11 -2.53 -4.16 -2.48
N GLU A 12 -3.26 -4.19 -1.37
CA GLU A 12 -2.74 -3.81 -0.04
C GLU A 12 -1.58 -4.71 0.38
N VAL A 13 -1.73 -6.03 0.22
CA VAL A 13 -0.66 -7.00 0.53
C VAL A 13 0.55 -6.78 -0.37
N CYS A 14 0.34 -6.56 -1.67
CA CYS A 14 1.42 -6.24 -2.62
C CYS A 14 2.15 -4.93 -2.27
N ALA A 15 1.42 -3.88 -1.85
CA ALA A 15 2.00 -2.63 -1.35
C ALA A 15 2.92 -2.88 -0.15
N LEU A 16 2.45 -3.62 0.85
CA LEU A 16 3.24 -3.95 2.03
C LEU A 16 4.50 -4.75 1.68
N ILE A 17 4.39 -5.74 0.80
CA ILE A 17 5.54 -6.53 0.33
C ILE A 17 6.56 -5.64 -0.39
N ALA A 18 6.09 -4.75 -1.27
CA ALA A 18 6.94 -3.82 -2.02
C ALA A 18 7.72 -2.88 -1.10
N LEU A 19 7.06 -2.30 -0.10
CA LEU A 19 7.67 -1.44 0.91
C LEU A 19 8.67 -2.20 1.77
N SER A 20 8.33 -3.42 2.18
CA SER A 20 9.23 -4.30 2.91
C SER A 20 10.51 -4.54 2.10
N TYR A 21 10.35 -4.92 0.83
CA TYR A 21 11.45 -5.20 -0.08
C TYR A 21 12.37 -4.00 -0.26
N TRP A 22 11.80 -2.81 -0.49
CA TRP A 22 12.58 -1.58 -0.57
C TRP A 22 13.31 -1.24 0.73
N GLY A 23 12.68 -1.45 1.89
CA GLY A 23 13.31 -1.23 3.19
C GLY A 23 14.51 -2.16 3.44
N PHE A 24 14.41 -3.43 3.01
CA PHE A 24 15.53 -4.37 3.02
C PHE A 24 16.63 -4.02 2.01
N GLN A 25 16.28 -3.42 0.88
CA GLN A 25 17.24 -2.99 -0.16
C GLN A 25 18.02 -1.74 0.28
N THR A 26 17.35 -0.79 0.94
CA THR A 26 17.88 0.55 1.23
C THR A 26 18.74 0.61 2.50
N GLY A 27 18.49 -0.25 3.49
CA GLY A 27 19.27 -0.25 4.73
C GLY A 27 20.76 -0.54 4.49
N LYS A 28 21.65 0.37 4.94
CA LYS A 28 23.08 0.08 5.06
C LYS A 28 23.34 -0.47 6.47
N GLY A 29 23.73 -1.74 6.56
CA GLY A 29 23.92 -2.47 7.82
C GLY A 29 22.70 -3.30 8.24
N TYR A 30 22.95 -4.47 8.86
CA TYR A 30 21.92 -5.46 9.23
C TYR A 30 20.77 -4.88 10.08
N PHE A 31 21.10 -3.99 11.02
CA PHE A 31 20.11 -3.38 11.93
C PHE A 31 19.18 -2.39 11.22
N PHE A 32 19.71 -1.52 10.37
CA PHE A 32 18.92 -0.57 9.58
C PHE A 32 18.10 -1.25 8.47
N LYS A 33 18.62 -2.33 7.88
CA LYS A 33 17.85 -3.16 6.92
C LYS A 33 16.61 -3.78 7.55
N PHE A 34 16.77 -4.41 8.71
CA PHE A 34 15.64 -5.01 9.41
C PHE A 34 14.67 -3.95 9.94
N GLY A 35 15.19 -2.85 10.48
CA GLY A 35 14.38 -1.73 10.97
C GLY A 35 13.53 -1.08 9.89
N LEU A 36 14.10 -0.79 8.71
CA LEU A 36 13.35 -0.19 7.60
C LEU A 36 12.49 -1.22 6.85
N GLY A 37 13.01 -2.44 6.64
CA GLY A 37 12.32 -3.51 5.94
C GLY A 37 11.10 -4.06 6.68
N ILE A 38 11.13 -4.10 8.01
CA ILE A 38 9.98 -4.52 8.83
C ILE A 38 9.23 -3.32 9.38
N GLY A 39 9.91 -2.26 9.82
CA GLY A 39 9.26 -1.11 10.43
C GLY A 39 8.37 -0.34 9.46
N SER A 40 8.77 -0.20 8.20
CA SER A 40 7.96 0.50 7.18
C SER A 40 6.63 -0.20 6.89
N PRO A 41 6.56 -1.50 6.54
CA PRO A 41 5.29 -2.19 6.35
C PRO A 41 4.50 -2.31 7.67
N LEU A 42 5.16 -2.44 8.82
CA LEU A 42 4.46 -2.52 10.11
C LEU A 42 3.76 -1.21 10.44
N LEU A 43 4.43 -0.06 10.26
CA LEU A 43 3.82 1.26 10.45
C LEU A 43 2.62 1.46 9.52
N ILE A 44 2.76 1.05 8.25
CA ILE A 44 1.68 1.18 7.27
C ILE A 44 0.51 0.26 7.61
N ALA A 45 0.78 -0.98 8.04
CA ALA A 45 -0.25 -1.91 8.51
C ALA A 45 -0.98 -1.38 9.75
N ILE A 46 -0.27 -0.75 10.69
CA ILE A 46 -0.87 -0.12 11.87
C ILE A 46 -1.74 1.06 11.45
N ILE A 47 -1.23 1.97 10.61
CA ILE A 47 -1.98 3.13 10.11
C ILE A 47 -3.25 2.65 9.39
N TRP A 48 -3.14 1.63 8.54
CA TRP A 48 -4.28 1.06 7.85
C TRP A 48 -5.27 0.39 8.80
N GLY A 49 -4.80 -0.37 9.80
CA GLY A 49 -5.64 -0.99 10.81
C GLY A 49 -6.39 0.02 11.67
N VAL A 50 -5.74 1.14 12.02
CA VAL A 50 -6.29 2.19 12.89
C VAL A 50 -7.29 3.10 12.16
N PHE A 51 -7.06 3.38 10.87
CA PHE A 51 -7.85 4.36 10.12
C PHE A 51 -8.62 3.75 8.94
N GLY A 52 -8.01 2.86 8.17
CA GLY A 52 -8.55 2.34 6.91
C GLY A 52 -9.44 1.10 7.02
N SER A 53 -9.31 0.32 8.10
CA SER A 53 -10.04 -0.94 8.33
C SER A 53 -11.53 -0.69 8.61
N PRO A 54 -12.45 -1.58 8.18
CA PRO A 54 -13.85 -1.53 8.61
C PRO A 54 -14.03 -1.71 10.13
N ALA A 55 -13.05 -2.31 10.81
CA ALA A 55 -13.00 -2.41 12.28
C ALA A 55 -12.08 -1.35 12.91
N SER A 56 -11.80 -0.26 12.19
CA SER A 56 -10.94 0.81 12.68
C SER A 56 -11.55 1.50 13.91
N PRO A 57 -10.76 1.78 14.95
CA PRO A 57 -11.19 2.60 16.07
C PRO A 57 -11.48 4.05 15.66
N ILE A 58 -10.85 4.56 14.59
CA ILE A 58 -11.11 5.88 14.02
C ILE A 58 -11.48 5.72 12.54
N PRO A 59 -12.75 5.42 12.22
CA PRO A 59 -13.15 5.13 10.86
C PRO A 59 -13.14 6.40 10.01
N VAL A 60 -12.19 6.49 9.08
CA VAL A 60 -12.13 7.58 8.11
C VAL A 60 -12.96 7.26 6.87
N HIS A 61 -13.82 8.20 6.48
CA HIS A 61 -14.73 8.05 5.35
C HIS A 61 -14.45 9.10 4.27
N GLY A 62 -14.82 8.79 3.03
CA GLY A 62 -14.73 9.71 1.90
C GLY A 62 -13.30 10.15 1.56
N PHE A 63 -13.07 11.46 1.54
CA PHE A 63 -11.84 12.07 1.01
C PHE A 63 -10.58 11.72 1.83
N ILE A 64 -10.70 11.58 3.15
CA ILE A 64 -9.57 11.24 4.03
C ILE A 64 -9.07 9.81 3.76
N ARG A 65 -9.98 8.86 3.53
CA ARG A 65 -9.62 7.49 3.15
C ARG A 65 -8.89 7.45 1.81
N LEU A 66 -9.32 8.29 0.87
CA LEU A 66 -8.68 8.45 -0.43
C LEU A 66 -7.25 8.98 -0.32
N LEU A 67 -7.02 9.99 0.54
CA LEU A 67 -5.69 10.51 0.85
C LEU A 67 -4.78 9.43 1.46
N LEU A 68 -5.31 8.63 2.40
CA LEU A 68 -4.58 7.53 3.03
C LEU A 68 -4.13 6.49 1.98
N GLU A 69 -5.03 6.12 1.07
CA GLU A 69 -4.72 5.21 -0.03
C GLU A 69 -3.66 5.75 -0.96
N ILE A 70 -3.79 7.00 -1.39
CA ILE A 70 -2.81 7.65 -2.27
C ILE A 70 -1.45 7.69 -1.58
N ALA A 71 -1.41 8.00 -0.28
CA ALA A 71 -0.16 8.00 0.47
C ALA A 71 0.48 6.61 0.50
N ILE A 72 -0.27 5.56 0.84
CA ILE A 72 0.27 4.20 0.99
C ILE A 72 0.64 3.57 -0.36
N PHE A 73 -0.25 3.63 -1.34
CA PHE A 73 0.02 3.11 -2.67
C PHE A 73 1.09 3.94 -3.38
N GLY A 74 1.08 5.26 -3.24
CA GLY A 74 2.11 6.16 -3.76
C GLY A 74 3.49 5.86 -3.18
N LEU A 75 3.59 5.71 -1.85
CA LEU A 75 4.82 5.27 -1.18
C LEU A 75 5.29 3.92 -1.71
N SER A 76 4.38 2.97 -1.94
CA SER A 76 4.71 1.64 -2.47
C SER A 76 5.25 1.69 -3.90
N ILE A 77 4.68 2.55 -4.75
CA ILE A 77 5.15 2.77 -6.13
C ILE A 77 6.56 3.36 -6.13
N ILE A 78 6.78 4.39 -5.29
CA ILE A 78 8.10 5.03 -5.13
C ILE A 78 9.12 4.02 -4.61
N ALA A 79 8.73 3.19 -3.65
CA ALA A 79 9.56 2.13 -3.09
C ALA A 79 9.96 1.08 -4.15
N LEU A 80 9.00 0.58 -4.94
CA LEU A 80 9.26 -0.34 -6.05
C LEU A 80 10.20 0.26 -7.11
N TYR A 81 9.96 1.53 -7.46
CA TYR A 81 10.79 2.25 -8.42
C TYR A 81 12.23 2.42 -7.90
N ALA A 82 12.38 2.86 -6.65
CA ALA A 82 13.67 3.02 -5.99
C ALA A 82 14.38 1.68 -5.72
N ALA A 83 13.64 0.58 -5.60
CA ALA A 83 14.18 -0.78 -5.53
C ALA A 83 14.66 -1.31 -6.90
N GLY A 84 14.61 -0.50 -7.97
CA GLY A 84 15.11 -0.84 -9.29
C GLY A 84 14.18 -1.74 -10.11
N HIS A 85 12.90 -1.85 -9.71
CA HIS A 85 11.89 -2.65 -10.40
C HIS A 85 10.79 -1.76 -11.02
N PRO A 86 11.12 -0.91 -12.01
CA PRO A 86 10.18 0.05 -12.57
C PRO A 86 9.01 -0.61 -13.31
N SER A 87 9.21 -1.80 -13.89
CA SER A 87 8.14 -2.57 -14.55
C SER A 87 7.07 -3.01 -13.55
N LEU A 88 7.48 -3.53 -12.38
CA LEU A 88 6.55 -3.90 -11.31
C LEU A 88 5.85 -2.67 -10.71
N ALA A 89 6.56 -1.54 -10.56
CA ALA A 89 5.96 -0.27 -10.13
C ALA A 89 4.83 0.17 -11.07
N LEU A 90 5.05 0.05 -12.38
CA LEU A 90 4.09 0.44 -13.40
C LEU A 90 2.87 -0.48 -13.42
N ILE A 91 3.07 -1.81 -13.37
CA ILE A 91 1.98 -2.79 -13.27
C ILE A 91 1.15 -2.52 -12.00
N PHE A 92 1.80 -2.30 -10.86
CA PHE A 92 1.13 -2.01 -9.61
C PHE A 92 0.30 -0.72 -9.68
N THR A 93 0.87 0.34 -10.27
CA THR A 93 0.16 1.61 -10.49
C THR A 93 -1.09 1.41 -11.34
N ILE A 94 -0.99 0.68 -12.47
CA ILE A 94 -2.13 0.38 -13.34
C ILE A 94 -3.22 -0.36 -12.57
N LEU A 95 -2.86 -1.39 -11.80
CA LEU A 95 -3.84 -2.16 -11.03
C LEU A 95 -4.54 -1.32 -9.96
N VAL A 96 -3.81 -0.44 -9.26
CA VAL A 96 -4.38 0.49 -8.27
C VAL A 96 -5.38 1.43 -8.95
N VAL A 97 -5.02 2.02 -10.10
CA VAL A 97 -5.90 2.93 -10.85
C VAL A 97 -7.16 2.20 -11.33
N ILE A 98 -7.02 1.01 -11.91
CA ILE A 98 -8.15 0.19 -12.36
C ILE A 98 -9.08 -0.13 -11.18
N ASN A 99 -8.53 -0.63 -10.06
CA ASN A 99 -9.32 -0.95 -8.88
C ASN A 99 -10.07 0.28 -8.35
N ARG A 100 -9.41 1.44 -8.34
CA ARG A 100 -10.00 2.70 -7.87
C ARG A 100 -11.15 3.18 -8.76
N ILE A 101 -11.00 3.09 -10.07
CA ILE A 101 -12.06 3.42 -11.03
C ILE A 101 -13.24 2.47 -10.86
N LEU A 102 -12.99 1.15 -10.73
CA LEU A 102 -14.04 0.17 -10.49
C LEU A 102 -14.79 0.45 -9.19
N MET A 103 -14.09 0.81 -8.09
CA MET A 103 -14.75 1.16 -6.83
C MET A 103 -15.62 2.40 -6.97
N THR A 104 -15.16 3.44 -7.67
CA THR A 104 -15.93 4.66 -7.89
C THR A 104 -17.17 4.41 -8.75
N ILE A 105 -17.06 3.60 -9.81
CA ILE A 105 -18.20 3.25 -10.68
C ILE A 105 -19.26 2.45 -9.91
N TRP A 106 -18.83 1.53 -9.04
CA TRP A 106 -19.74 0.69 -8.25
C TRP A 106 -20.18 1.31 -6.91
N ASN A 107 -19.75 2.55 -6.62
CA ASN A 107 -20.09 3.28 -5.40
C ASN A 107 -19.75 2.48 -4.10
N GLN A 108 -18.62 1.77 -4.10
CA GLN A 108 -18.06 1.02 -2.96
C GLN A 108 -16.98 1.81 -2.21
#